data_AF-I6CW56-F1
#
_entry.id   AF-I6CW56-F1
#
_cell.length_a   1.000
_cell.length_b   1.000
_cell.length_c   1.000
_cell.angle_alpha   90.00
_cell.angle_beta   90.00
_cell.angle_gamma   90.00
#
_symmetry.space_group_name_H-M   'P 1'
#
loop_
_entity.id
_entity.type
_entity.pdbx_description
1 polymer ?
#
loop_
_entity_poly.entity_id
_entity_poly.type
_entity_poly.pdbx_seq_one_letter_code
_entity_poly.pdbx_strand_id
1 'polypeptide(L)'
;ATLERLLSLLSAFEVVVWMTDGWPLYESRLKGKLHVISKRYTQRIERHNLNLRQHLARLGRKSLSFSKSVELHDKVIGHYLNIKHYQ
;
A
#
# COMPACT_ATOMS: atom_id res chain seq x y z
N ALA A 1 -2.79 -14.61 -13.50
CA ALA A 1 -1.78 -13.56 -13.70
C ALA A 1 -1.91 -12.49 -12.60
N THR A 2 -1.24 -12.66 -11.47
CA THR A 2 -1.32 -11.73 -10.32
C THR A 2 -0.47 -10.48 -10.54
N LEU A 3 0.69 -10.63 -11.20
CA LEU A 3 1.58 -9.52 -11.52
C LEU A 3 0.96 -8.54 -12.53
N GLU A 4 0.35 -9.03 -13.60
CA GLU A 4 -0.29 -8.17 -14.62
C GLU A 4 -1.41 -7.32 -14.05
N ARG A 5 -2.23 -7.91 -13.18
CA ARG A 5 -3.27 -7.18 -12.47
C ARG A 5 -2.67 -6.08 -11.58
N LEU A 6 -1.59 -6.38 -10.87
CA LEU A 6 -0.89 -5.39 -10.06
C LEU A 6 -0.32 -4.26 -10.93
N LEU A 7 0.33 -4.57 -12.05
CA LEU A 7 0.87 -3.57 -12.98
C LEU A 7 -0.23 -2.68 -13.57
N SER A 8 -1.40 -3.25 -13.88
CA SER A 8 -2.56 -2.50 -14.33
C SER A 8 -3.07 -1.53 -13.26
N LEU A 9 -3.18 -1.97 -11.99
CA LEU A 9 -3.56 -1.09 -10.88
C LEU A 9 -2.53 0.03 -10.64
N LEU A 10 -1.24 -0.28 -10.80
CA LEU A 10 -0.16 0.69 -10.64
C LEU A 10 -0.03 1.67 -11.80
N SER A 11 -0.68 1.42 -12.94
CA SER A 11 -0.60 2.29 -14.13
C SER A 11 -1.18 3.68 -13.91
N ALA A 12 -2.09 3.85 -12.94
CA ALA A 12 -2.62 5.15 -12.54
C ALA A 12 -1.63 5.98 -11.72
N PHE A 13 -0.50 5.40 -11.30
CA PHE A 13 0.50 6.06 -10.48
C PHE A 13 1.82 6.22 -11.24
N GLU A 14 2.49 7.35 -11.04
CA GLU A 14 3.84 7.58 -11.57
C GLU A 14 4.88 6.84 -10.71
N VAL A 15 4.99 5.52 -10.91
CA VAL A 15 5.94 4.69 -10.17
C VAL A 15 7.36 4.88 -10.72
N VAL A 16 8.16 5.68 -10.02
CA VAL A 16 9.54 6.00 -10.39
C VAL A 16 10.52 4.86 -10.11
N VAL A 17 10.35 4.15 -8.99
CA VAL A 17 11.28 3.09 -8.54
C VAL A 17 10.54 1.81 -8.26
N TRP A 18 11.01 0.72 -8.85
CA TRP A 18 10.49 -0.63 -8.63
C TRP A 18 11.41 -1.37 -7.67
N MET A 19 10.91 -1.75 -6.50
CA MET A 19 11.68 -2.47 -5.49
C MET A 19 11.14 -3.90 -5.39
N THR A 20 11.93 -4.91 -5.76
CA THR A 20 11.47 -6.31 -5.78
C THR A 20 12.46 -7.28 -5.13
N ASP A 21 12.05 -8.53 -5.00
CA ASP A 21 12.81 -9.65 -4.43
C ASP A 21 13.74 -10.34 -5.46
N GLY A 22 13.74 -9.89 -6.72
CA GLY A 22 14.58 -10.43 -7.78
C GLY A 22 14.01 -11.64 -8.52
N TRP A 23 12.70 -11.90 -8.42
CA TRP A 23 12.10 -12.96 -9.23
C TRP A 23 12.27 -12.72 -10.75
N PRO A 24 12.75 -13.69 -11.57
CA PRO A 24 13.11 -13.46 -12.97
C PRO A 24 12.01 -12.90 -13.86
N LEU A 25 10.74 -13.12 -13.52
CA LEU A 25 9.61 -12.59 -14.26
C LEU A 25 9.62 -11.04 -14.33
N TYR A 26 10.13 -10.38 -13.29
CA TYR A 26 10.22 -8.93 -13.24
C TYR A 26 11.14 -8.34 -14.31
N GLU A 27 12.22 -9.05 -14.69
CA GLU A 27 13.18 -8.56 -15.68
C GLU A 27 12.50 -8.26 -17.03
N SER A 28 11.60 -9.15 -17.45
CA SER A 28 10.85 -8.98 -18.71
C SER A 28 9.84 -7.82 -18.64
N ARG A 29 9.18 -7.62 -17.50
CA ARG A 29 8.07 -6.67 -17.33
C ARG A 29 8.49 -5.29 -16.87
N LEU A 30 9.66 -5.18 -16.25
CA LEU A 30 10.23 -3.93 -15.73
C LEU A 30 11.44 -3.45 -16.55
N LYS A 31 11.69 -4.07 -17.72
CA LYS A 31 12.76 -3.65 -18.63
C LYS A 31 12.65 -2.15 -18.94
N GLY A 32 13.74 -1.42 -18.78
CA GLY A 32 13.81 0.02 -18.99
C GLY A 32 13.27 0.88 -17.84
N LYS A 33 12.77 0.28 -16.75
CA LYS A 33 12.39 1.00 -15.53
C LYS A 33 13.52 0.94 -14.50
N LEU A 34 13.56 1.90 -13.58
CA LEU A 34 14.50 1.87 -12.45
C LEU A 34 14.09 0.75 -11.49
N HIS A 35 14.83 -0.36 -11.53
CA HIS A 35 14.55 -1.57 -10.76
C HIS A 35 15.68 -1.85 -9.74
N VAL A 36 15.29 -1.92 -8.47
CA VAL A 36 16.19 -2.20 -7.34
C VAL A 36 15.79 -3.53 -6.72
N ILE A 37 16.71 -4.49 -6.73
CA ILE A 37 16.52 -5.78 -6.06
C ILE A 37 17.06 -5.66 -4.64
N SER A 38 16.19 -5.73 -3.63
CA SER A 38 16.62 -5.69 -2.23
C SER A 38 15.55 -6.20 -1.29
N LYS A 39 15.96 -7.17 -0.45
CA LYS A 39 15.13 -7.68 0.64
C LYS A 39 14.76 -6.60 1.67
N ARG A 40 15.65 -5.63 1.91
CA ARG A 40 15.40 -4.55 2.89
C ARG A 40 14.22 -3.68 2.46
N TYR A 41 14.13 -3.36 1.16
CA TYR A 41 13.05 -2.53 0.64
C TYR A 41 11.74 -3.29 0.55
N THR A 42 11.75 -4.56 0.12
CA THR A 42 10.53 -5.38 0.09
C THR A 42 9.96 -5.58 1.50
N GLN A 43 10.79 -5.88 2.50
CA GLN A 43 10.36 -5.97 3.89
C GLN A 43 9.77 -4.67 4.43
N ARG A 44 10.32 -3.51 4.03
CA ARG A 44 9.78 -2.21 4.41
C ARG A 44 8.39 -1.97 3.81
N ILE A 45 8.19 -2.31 2.53
CA ILE A 45 6.88 -2.22 1.85
C ILE A 45 5.87 -3.15 2.54
N GLU A 46 6.26 -4.39 2.80
CA GLU A 46 5.42 -5.37 3.53
C GLU A 46 5.02 -4.85 4.90
N ARG A 47 5.98 -4.31 5.68
CA ARG A 47 5.71 -3.73 7.00
C ARG A 47 4.75 -2.55 6.91
N HIS A 48 4.93 -1.66 5.93
CA HIS A 48 4.06 -0.51 5.73
C HIS A 48 2.61 -0.96 5.45
N ASN A 49 2.43 -1.92 4.54
CA ASN A 49 1.13 -2.48 4.21
C ASN A 49 0.49 -3.24 5.37
N LEU A 50 1.29 -3.95 6.17
CA LEU A 50 0.81 -4.64 7.37
C LEU A 50 0.29 -3.65 8.42
N ASN A 51 1.05 -2.60 8.71
CA ASN A 51 0.66 -1.58 9.68
C ASN A 51 -0.63 -0.88 9.24
N LEU A 52 -0.73 -0.48 7.95
CA LEU A 52 -1.95 0.12 7.39
C LEU A 52 -3.18 -0.79 7.61
N ARG A 53 -3.08 -2.07 7.22
CA ARG A 53 -4.19 -3.03 7.39
C ARG A 53 -4.59 -3.20 8.85
N GLN A 54 -3.61 -3.32 9.76
CA GLN A 54 -3.88 -3.44 11.19
C GLN A 54 -4.58 -2.20 11.74
N HIS A 55 -4.13 -1.00 11.36
CA HIS A 55 -4.74 0.24 11.83
C HIS A 55 -6.15 0.46 11.27
N LEU A 56 -6.37 0.20 9.98
CA LEU A 56 -7.70 0.25 9.39
C LEU A 56 -8.65 -0.75 10.06
N ALA A 57 -8.19 -1.98 10.33
CA ALA A 57 -8.96 -2.97 11.07
C ALA A 57 -9.32 -2.48 12.48
N ARG A 58 -8.41 -1.75 13.16
CA ARG A 58 -8.69 -1.14 14.46
C ARG A 58 -9.77 -0.05 14.38
N LEU A 59 -9.72 0.82 13.37
CA LEU A 59 -10.70 1.88 13.14
C LEU A 59 -12.10 1.34 12.83
N GLY A 60 -12.19 0.15 12.23
CA GLY A 60 -13.46 -0.52 11.96
C GLY A 60 -14.07 -1.27 13.16
N ARG A 61 -13.39 -1.37 14.31
CA ARG A 61 -13.92 -2.08 15.49
C ARG A 61 -14.98 -1.24 16.21
N LYS A 62 -16.17 -1.82 16.42
CA LYS A 62 -17.31 -1.18 17.10
C LYS A 62 -17.11 -1.16 18.63
N SER A 63 -16.39 -0.15 19.12
CA SER A 63 -16.23 0.15 20.56
C SER A 63 -17.29 1.16 21.05
N LEU A 64 -17.25 1.50 22.35
CA LEU A 64 -18.12 2.52 22.96
C LEU A 64 -18.07 3.90 22.27
N SER A 65 -16.94 4.24 21.65
CA SER A 65 -16.74 5.50 20.92
C SER A 65 -17.00 5.40 19.41
N PHE A 66 -17.55 4.28 18.93
CA PHE A 66 -17.81 4.07 17.51
C PHE A 66 -19.05 4.85 17.04
N SER A 67 -18.88 5.68 16.01
CA SER A 67 -19.99 6.43 15.42
C SER A 67 -20.85 5.56 14.53
N LYS A 68 -22.16 5.84 14.43
CA LYS A 68 -23.02 5.17 13.43
C LYS A 68 -23.04 5.89 12.07
N SER A 69 -22.50 7.11 12.01
CA SER A 69 -22.45 7.90 10.78
C SER A 69 -21.29 7.47 9.90
N VAL A 70 -21.61 7.02 8.67
CA VAL A 70 -20.62 6.65 7.64
C VAL A 70 -19.73 7.85 7.29
N GLU A 71 -20.32 9.05 7.18
CA GLU A 71 -19.58 10.28 6.88
C GLU A 71 -18.51 10.59 7.92
N LEU A 72 -18.79 10.34 9.20
CA LEU A 72 -17.80 10.54 10.26
C LEU A 72 -16.69 9.49 10.19
N HIS A 73 -17.02 8.25 9.84
CA HIS A 73 -16.02 7.20 9.60
C HIS A 73 -15.11 7.54 8.43
N ASP A 74 -15.65 8.00 7.30
CA ASP A 74 -14.87 8.39 6.13
C ASP A 74 -13.94 9.56 6.46
N LYS A 75 -14.43 10.56 7.20
CA LYS A 75 -13.61 11.69 7.67
C LYS A 75 -12.48 11.25 8.60
N VAL A 76 -12.75 10.37 9.55
CA VAL A 76 -11.73 9.86 10.49
C VAL A 76 -10.68 9.03 9.76
N ILE A 77 -11.08 8.17 8.83
CA ILE A 77 -10.15 7.38 8.00
C ILE A 77 -9.31 8.31 7.13
N GLY A 78 -9.92 9.29 6.46
CA GLY A 78 -9.22 10.27 5.64
C GLY A 78 -8.20 11.09 6.44
N HIS A 79 -8.60 11.60 7.61
CA HIS A 79 -7.71 12.32 8.52
C HIS A 79 -6.55 11.46 9.02
N TYR A 80 -6.83 10.20 9.37
CA TYR A 80 -5.81 9.24 9.77
C TYR A 80 -4.78 9.00 8.66
N LEU A 81 -5.24 8.75 7.42
CA LEU A 81 -4.36 8.53 6.27
C LEU A 81 -3.48 9.74 6.02
N ASN A 82 -4.03 10.95 6.11
CA ASN A 82 -3.27 12.19 5.97
C ASN A 82 -2.10 12.26 6.99
N ILE A 83 -2.39 12.03 8.28
CA ILE A 83 -1.36 12.12 9.35
C ILE A 83 -0.34 10.98 9.33
N LYS A 84 -0.76 9.75 9.00
CA LYS A 84 0.08 8.55 9.20
C LYS A 84 0.72 8.00 7.93
N HIS A 85 0.25 8.41 6.75
CA HIS A 85 0.74 7.88 5.48
C HIS A 85 1.26 8.94 4.51
N TYR A 86 0.74 10.17 4.57
CA TYR A 86 1.09 11.23 3.60
C TYR A 86 1.81 12.45 4.21
N GLN A 87 2.04 12.47 5.53
CA GLN A 87 2.95 13.40 6.21
C GLN A 87 4.37 12.87 6.31
#